data_AF-A0A0A0LK18-F1
#
_entry.id   AF-A0A0A0LK18-F1
#
_cell.length_a   1.000
_cell.length_b   1.000
_cell.length_c   1.000
_cell.angle_alpha   90.00
_cell.angle_beta   90.00
_cell.angle_gamma   90.00
#
_symmetry.space_group_name_H-M   'P 1'
#
loop_
_entity.id
_entity.type
_entity.pdbx_description
1 polymer ?
#
loop_
_entity_poly.entity_id
_entity_poly.type
_entity_poly.pdbx_seq_one_letter_code
_entity_poly.pdbx_strand_id
1 'polypeptide(L)'
;MAADGGLSTAASPSITMEEQKLEITKQMRSLEVAIAELNHLSSTRAVFQKNGNLFFRTTVQKATTSEQKKLDAARAKLESLNS
;
A
#
# COMPACT_ATOMS: atom_id res chain seq x y z
N MET A 1 -14.09 -17.30 48.52
CA MET A 1 -13.31 -16.19 47.94
C MET A 1 -12.11 -16.76 47.21
N ALA A 2 -12.09 -16.67 45.88
CA ALA A 2 -10.90 -16.41 45.06
C ALA A 2 -11.37 -16.34 43.60
N ALA A 3 -10.94 -15.30 42.90
CA ALA A 3 -11.50 -14.79 41.65
C ALA A 3 -11.18 -15.65 40.43
N ASP A 4 -12.18 -15.83 39.57
CA ASP A 4 -12.04 -16.27 38.18
C ASP A 4 -11.58 -15.05 37.36
N GLY A 5 -10.30 -15.05 36.98
CA GLY A 5 -9.66 -14.01 36.17
C GLY A 5 -9.77 -14.33 34.69
N GLY A 6 -10.95 -14.07 34.11
CA GLY A 6 -11.14 -14.11 32.66
C GLY A 6 -10.32 -13.03 31.96
N LEU A 7 -9.19 -13.42 31.36
CA LEU A 7 -8.42 -12.60 30.45
C LEU A 7 -9.24 -12.43 29.16
N SER A 8 -9.93 -11.29 29.03
CA SER A 8 -10.54 -10.86 27.77
C SER A 8 -9.45 -10.66 26.72
N THR A 9 -9.34 -11.63 25.81
CA THR A 9 -8.63 -11.50 24.55
C THR A 9 -9.27 -10.35 23.78
N ALA A 10 -8.59 -9.21 23.74
CA ALA A 10 -8.97 -8.10 22.87
C ALA A 10 -8.94 -8.59 21.42
N ALA A 11 -10.13 -8.87 20.87
CA ALA A 11 -10.28 -9.19 19.47
C ALA A 11 -9.80 -7.99 18.65
N SER A 12 -8.70 -8.17 17.92
CA SER A 12 -8.28 -7.25 16.87
C SER A 12 -9.49 -6.95 15.99
N PRO A 13 -9.80 -5.69 15.65
CA PRO A 13 -10.91 -5.41 14.75
C PRO A 13 -10.65 -6.09 13.43
N SER A 14 -11.44 -7.12 13.12
CA SER A 14 -11.45 -7.76 11.81
C SER A 14 -12.06 -6.77 10.84
N ILE A 15 -11.19 -6.12 10.04
CA ILE A 15 -11.60 -5.22 8.95
C ILE A 15 -12.53 -6.02 8.02
N THR A 16 -13.71 -5.48 7.71
CA THR A 16 -14.66 -6.16 6.83
C THR A 16 -14.08 -6.31 5.42
N MET A 17 -14.57 -7.28 4.64
CA MET A 17 -14.10 -7.44 3.26
C MET A 17 -14.35 -6.17 2.43
N GLU A 18 -15.45 -5.47 2.69
CA GLU A 18 -15.80 -4.19 2.06
C GLU A 18 -14.80 -3.08 2.41
N GLU A 19 -14.41 -2.97 3.68
CA GLU A 19 -13.38 -2.02 4.13
C GLU A 19 -12.01 -2.35 3.52
N GLN A 20 -11.66 -3.64 3.40
CA GLN A 20 -10.43 -4.07 2.73
C GLN A 20 -10.44 -3.70 1.24
N LYS A 21 -11.56 -3.91 0.54
CA LYS A 21 -11.72 -3.51 -0.86
C LYS A 21 -11.61 -1.99 -1.03
N LEU A 22 -12.23 -1.23 -0.14
CA LEU A 22 -12.14 0.23 -0.13
C LEU A 22 -10.69 0.71 0.05
N GLU A 23 -9.97 0.15 1.02
CA GLU A 23 -8.58 0.51 1.27
C GLU A 23 -7.67 0.15 0.09
N ILE A 24 -7.84 -1.02 -0.51
CA ILE A 24 -7.08 -1.41 -1.72
C ILE A 24 -7.37 -0.46 -2.88
N THR A 25 -8.63 -0.08 -3.09
CA THR A 25 -9.02 0.86 -4.15
C THR A 25 -8.41 2.24 -3.93
N LYS A 26 -8.37 2.69 -2.68
CA LYS A 26 -7.71 3.95 -2.30
C LYS A 26 -6.21 3.90 -2.57
N GLN A 27 -5.56 2.80 -2.19
CA GLN A 27 -4.13 2.57 -2.46
C GLN A 27 -3.84 2.55 -3.97
N MET A 28 -4.67 1.89 -4.78
CA MET A 28 -4.53 1.87 -6.23
C MET A 28 -4.58 3.29 -6.82
N ARG A 29 -5.53 4.12 -6.41
CA ARG A 29 -5.62 5.51 -6.87
C ARG A 29 -4.37 6.30 -6.49
N SER A 30 -3.86 6.13 -5.27
CA SER A 30 -2.62 6.78 -4.85
C SER A 30 -1.41 6.35 -5.70
N LEU A 31 -1.32 5.08 -6.07
CA LEU A 31 -0.25 4.57 -6.95
C LEU A 31 -0.36 5.12 -8.37
N GLU A 32 -1.57 5.23 -8.91
CA GLU A 32 -1.83 5.84 -10.23
C GLU A 32 -1.38 7.30 -10.27
N VAL A 33 -1.71 8.06 -9.22
CA VAL A 33 -1.26 9.46 -9.08
C VAL A 33 0.27 9.53 -8.99
N ALA A 34 0.90 8.68 -8.17
CA ALA A 34 2.35 8.65 -8.03
C ALA A 34 3.06 8.34 -9.37
N ILE A 35 2.52 7.42 -10.17
CA ILE A 35 3.04 7.11 -11.51
C ILE A 35 2.90 8.33 -12.44
N ALA A 36 1.75 9.00 -12.42
CA ALA A 36 1.54 10.20 -13.24
C ALA A 36 2.51 11.34 -12.85
N GLU A 37 2.71 11.56 -11.55
CA GLU A 37 3.67 12.54 -11.04
C GLU A 37 5.11 12.20 -11.45
N LEU A 38 5.52 10.94 -11.31
CA LEU A 38 6.85 10.48 -11.74
C LEU A 38 7.06 10.65 -13.24
N ASN A 39 6.05 10.35 -14.05
CA ASN A 39 6.12 10.51 -15.50
C ASN A 39 6.20 11.99 -15.95
N HIS A 40 5.75 12.92 -15.11
CA HIS A 40 5.86 14.35 -15.36
C HIS A 40 7.26 14.92 -15.01
N LEU A 41 8.10 14.14 -14.30
CA LEU A 41 9.46 14.56 -13.99
C LEU A 41 10.40 14.32 -15.16
N SER A 42 11.42 15.18 -15.29
CA SER A 42 12.53 14.93 -16.20
C SER A 42 13.26 13.64 -15.82
N SER A 43 13.63 12.83 -16.82
CA SER A 43 14.30 11.55 -16.63
C SER A 43 15.67 11.65 -15.94
N THR A 44 16.30 12.82 -15.98
CA THR A 44 17.60 13.09 -15.34
C THR A 44 17.48 13.48 -13.87
N ARG A 45 16.26 13.76 -13.38
CA ARG A 45 16.03 14.16 -12.00
C ARG A 45 16.18 12.95 -11.07
N ALA A 46 16.95 13.14 -9.99
CA ALA A 46 17.00 12.14 -8.94
C ALA A 46 15.69 12.15 -8.14
N VAL A 47 15.18 10.96 -7.83
CA VAL A 47 14.02 10.76 -6.97
C VAL A 47 14.40 9.83 -5.81
N PHE A 48 13.57 9.80 -4.77
CA PHE A 48 13.85 9.04 -3.56
C PHE A 48 12.69 8.12 -3.24
N GLN A 49 12.99 6.86 -2.95
CA GLN A 49 12.01 5.91 -2.45
C GLN A 49 12.13 5.82 -0.93
N LYS A 50 11.02 6.00 -0.22
CA LYS A 50 10.96 5.89 1.23
C LYS A 50 10.72 4.42 1.63
N ASN A 51 11.52 3.92 2.55
CA ASN A 51 11.30 2.65 3.24
C ASN A 51 11.51 2.84 4.73
N GLY A 52 10.43 2.75 5.51
CA GLY A 52 10.43 3.17 6.91
C GLY A 52 10.85 4.65 7.04
N ASN A 53 11.90 4.90 7.81
CA ASN A 53 12.47 6.24 8.02
C ASN A 53 13.65 6.56 7.08
N LEU A 54 13.97 5.67 6.14
CA LEU A 54 15.09 5.83 5.22
C LEU A 54 14.63 6.21 3.82
N PHE A 55 15.40 7.06 3.16
CA PHE A 55 15.18 7.47 1.77
C PHE A 55 16.34 6.96 0.90
N PHE A 56 16.00 6.16 -0.10
CA PHE A 56 16.97 5.59 -1.04
C PHE A 56 16.89 6.34 -2.37
N ARG A 57 18.02 6.93 -2.78
CA ARG A 57 18.10 7.60 -4.09
C ARG A 57 17.91 6.58 -5.20
N THR A 58 17.06 6.91 -6.16
CA THR A 58 16.77 6.10 -7.34
C THR A 58 16.52 6.99 -8.57
N THR A 59 16.27 6.37 -9.72
CA THR A 59 15.92 7.06 -10.96
C THR A 59 14.40 7.08 -11.17
N VAL A 60 13.91 8.06 -11.93
CA VAL A 60 12.49 8.13 -12.30
C VAL A 60 12.00 6.81 -12.89
N GLN A 61 12.75 6.23 -13.84
CA GLN A 61 12.38 4.94 -14.46
C GLN A 61 12.23 3.82 -13.43
N LYS A 62 13.19 3.66 -12.51
CA LYS A 62 13.13 2.61 -11.47
C LYS A 62 11.98 2.85 -10.51
N ALA A 63 11.72 4.10 -10.14
CA ALA A 63 10.58 4.47 -9.30
C ALA A 63 9.26 4.14 -10.01
N THR A 64 9.09 4.52 -11.27
CA THR A 64 7.88 4.23 -12.05
C THR A 64 7.63 2.74 -12.18
N THR A 65 8.66 1.94 -12.51
CA THR A 65 8.52 0.47 -12.54
C THR A 65 8.16 -0.12 -11.18
N SER A 66 8.70 0.44 -10.09
CA SER A 66 8.36 -0.02 -8.74
C SER A 66 6.91 0.28 -8.38
N GLU A 67 6.40 1.46 -8.70
CA GLU A 67 5.01 1.83 -8.43
C GLU A 67 4.03 1.04 -9.32
N GLN A 68 4.39 0.79 -10.59
CA GLN A 68 3.60 -0.08 -11.47
C GLN A 68 3.45 -1.49 -10.91
N LYS A 69 4.54 -2.10 -10.42
CA LYS A 69 4.50 -3.43 -9.79
C LYS A 69 3.57 -3.47 -8.56
N LYS A 70 3.57 -2.41 -7.74
CA LYS A 70 2.67 -2.32 -6.58
C LYS A 70 1.21 -2.21 -7.02
N LEU A 71 0.96 -1.45 -8.08
CA LEU A 71 -0.37 -1.26 -8.64
C LEU A 71 -0.91 -2.57 -9.21
N ASP A 72 -0.10 -3.33 -9.94
CA ASP A 72 -0.47 -4.64 -10.47
C ASP A 72 -0.76 -5.64 -9.33
N ALA A 73 0.04 -5.63 -8.26
CA ALA A 73 -0.21 -6.45 -7.08
C ALA A 73 -1.50 -6.06 -6.34
N ALA A 74 -1.80 -4.76 -6.24
CA ALA A 74 -3.03 -4.27 -5.64
C ALA A 74 -4.27 -4.66 -6.47
N ARG A 75 -4.19 -4.61 -7.81
CA ARG A 75 -5.22 -5.12 -8.72
C ARG A 75 -5.49 -6.61 -8.53
N ALA A 76 -4.44 -7.43 -8.53
CA ALA A 76 -4.57 -8.87 -8.30
C ALA A 76 -5.19 -9.19 -6.93
N LYS A 77 -4.83 -8.42 -5.89
CA LYS A 77 -5.44 -8.58 -4.56
C LYS A 77 -6.92 -8.20 -4.57
N LEU A 78 -7.31 -7.13 -5.27
CA LEU A 78 -8.70 -6.72 -5.39
C LEU A 78 -9.53 -7.78 -6.13
N GLU A 79 -9.00 -8.36 -7.20
CA GLU A 79 -9.64 -9.46 -7.94
C GLU A 79 -9.86 -10.69 -7.05
N SER A 80 -8.87 -11.04 -6.22
CA SER A 80 -8.99 -12.16 -5.28
C SER A 80 -10.06 -11.96 -4.20
N LEU A 81 -10.38 -10.72 -3.83
CA LEU A 81 -11.45 -10.41 -2.87
C LEU A 81 -12.82 -10.32 -3.54
N ASN A 82 -12.87 -10.22 -4.86
CA ASN A 82 -14.10 -10.19 -5.65
C ASN A 82 -14.49 -11.57 -6.20
N SER A 83 -13.59 -12.56 -6.08
CA SER A 83 -13.85 -13.96 -6.40
C SER A 83 -14.46 -14.69 -5.22
#